data_AF-A0A6G1RGU6-F1
#
_entry.id   AF-A0A6G1RGU6-F1
#
_cell.length_a   1.000
_cell.length_b   1.000
_cell.length_c   1.000
_cell.angle_alpha   90.00
_cell.angle_beta   90.00
_cell.angle_gamma   90.00
#
_symmetry.space_group_name_H-M   'P 1'
#
loop_
_entity.id
_entity.type
_entity.pdbx_description
1 polymer ?
#
loop_
_entity_poly.entity_id
_entity_poly.type
_entity_poly.pdbx_seq_one_letter_code
_entity_poly.pdbx_strand_id
1 'polypeptide(L)'
;SVLRDAAFQSRQLGRREGRVLSAEGRVTMDMLQVLLREHKLRSYTLNAVSAHFLHEQKEDVPHGIITDLQNGTPQTRRRLALYCLKDAVLPLRLLGRLMVLVGAVEMARVTGVPLSYLLARGQQVKVLSQLLRQAMKEDLLMPVVKSEGGEDYEGATVIEPLKGYYDTPIVTLDFSSLYPSIMMAHNLCYTTLLPPGGPQRFGLGPGDFIRTPTGELFVTAGVRRGLLPRILEG
;
A
#
# COMPACT_ATOMS: atom_id res chain seq x y z
N SER A 1 19.13 6.89 -20.37
CA SER A 1 18.13 7.08 -19.31
C SER A 1 17.32 8.32 -19.62
N VAL A 2 15.99 8.28 -19.57
CA VAL A 2 15.14 9.46 -19.84
C VAL A 2 14.53 9.93 -18.52
N LEU A 3 14.75 11.20 -18.17
CA LEU A 3 14.14 11.84 -17.01
C LEU A 3 12.77 12.39 -17.42
N ARG A 4 11.73 12.08 -16.65
CA ARG A 4 10.38 12.59 -16.90
C ARG A 4 9.79 13.13 -15.61
N ASP A 5 9.09 14.25 -15.70
CA ASP A 5 8.28 14.74 -14.59
C ASP A 5 7.08 13.81 -14.39
N ALA A 6 6.76 13.52 -13.13
CA ALA A 6 5.65 12.67 -12.74
C ALA A 6 4.96 13.25 -11.52
N ALA A 7 3.63 13.26 -11.56
CA ALA A 7 2.78 13.60 -10.42
C ALA A 7 2.06 12.34 -9.94
N PHE A 8 2.02 12.15 -8.62
CA PHE A 8 1.24 11.11 -7.97
C PHE A 8 0.29 11.76 -6.98
N GLN A 9 -0.99 11.40 -7.02
CA GLN A 9 -1.99 11.91 -6.10
C GLN A 9 -2.86 10.78 -5.57
N SER A 10 -3.04 10.74 -4.26
CA SER A 10 -4.03 9.89 -3.59
C SER A 10 -4.48 10.53 -2.28
N ARG A 11 -5.68 10.20 -1.79
CA ARG A 11 -6.15 10.67 -0.48
C ARG A 11 -5.22 10.22 0.66
N GLN A 12 -4.62 9.02 0.55
CA GLN A 12 -3.77 8.44 1.59
C GLN A 12 -2.35 9.02 1.63
N LEU A 13 -1.72 9.21 0.47
CA LEU A 13 -0.31 9.63 0.36
C LEU A 13 -0.15 11.13 0.01
N GLY A 14 -1.26 11.84 -0.18
CA GLY A 14 -1.30 13.22 -0.65
C GLY A 14 -0.93 13.36 -2.13
N ARG A 15 -0.70 14.60 -2.56
CA ARG A 15 -0.14 14.94 -3.87
C ARG A 15 1.37 15.11 -3.74
N ARG A 16 2.12 14.47 -4.63
CA ARG A 16 3.58 14.59 -4.74
C ARG A 16 3.96 14.74 -6.19
N GLU A 17 4.88 15.65 -6.43
CA GLU A 17 5.53 15.86 -7.72
C GLU A 17 6.97 15.44 -7.59
N GLY A 18 7.47 14.76 -8.61
CA GLY A 18 8.83 14.24 -8.62
C GLY A 18 9.28 13.97 -10.03
N ARG A 19 10.54 13.54 -10.15
CA ARG A 19 11.11 13.13 -11.42
C ARG A 19 11.39 11.64 -11.38
N VAL A 20 10.92 10.94 -12.40
CA VAL A 20 11.17 9.51 -12.57
C VAL A 20 12.26 9.35 -13.62
N LEU A 21 13.30 8.61 -13.26
CA LEU A 21 14.36 8.22 -14.18
C LEU A 21 14.02 6.83 -14.74
N SER A 22 13.82 6.74 -16.05
CA SER A 22 13.73 5.44 -16.72
C SER A 22 15.13 4.93 -17.04
N ALA A 23 15.53 3.83 -16.38
CA ALA A 23 16.76 3.10 -16.64
C ALA A 23 16.39 1.64 -16.97
N GLU A 24 16.37 1.31 -18.25
CA GLU A 24 15.97 -0.04 -18.70
C GLU A 24 16.89 -1.12 -18.11
N GLY A 25 16.28 -2.22 -17.67
CA GLY A 25 16.97 -3.32 -16.99
C GLY A 25 17.41 -3.04 -15.55
N ARG A 26 17.20 -1.82 -15.01
CA ARG A 26 17.57 -1.47 -13.64
C ARG A 26 16.34 -1.07 -12.82
N VAL A 27 16.31 -1.50 -11.57
CA VAL A 27 15.26 -1.09 -10.62
C VAL A 27 15.80 0.02 -9.73
N THR A 28 15.09 1.15 -9.68
CA THR A 28 15.38 2.27 -8.79
C THR A 28 14.56 2.12 -7.51
N MET A 29 15.23 2.09 -6.35
CA MET A 29 14.60 2.14 -5.05
C MET A 29 15.16 3.32 -4.25
N ASP A 30 14.39 4.41 -4.20
CA ASP A 30 14.73 5.57 -3.39
C ASP A 30 14.18 5.39 -1.97
N MET A 31 15.08 5.29 -1.00
CA MET A 31 14.75 5.12 0.41
C MET A 31 13.91 6.28 0.96
N LEU A 32 14.05 7.51 0.43
CA LEU A 32 13.21 8.61 0.85
C LEU A 32 11.75 8.35 0.47
N GLN A 33 11.50 7.86 -0.74
CA GLN A 33 10.14 7.53 -1.20
C GLN A 33 9.54 6.36 -0.43
N VAL A 34 10.34 5.35 -0.11
CA VAL A 34 9.92 4.23 0.74
C VAL A 34 9.49 4.74 2.12
N LEU A 35 10.35 5.51 2.78
CA LEU A 35 10.09 6.01 4.14
C LEU A 35 8.87 6.92 4.19
N LEU A 36 8.70 7.80 3.21
CA LEU A 36 7.54 8.68 3.12
C LEU A 36 6.22 7.95 2.81
N ARG A 37 6.27 6.68 2.36
CA ARG A 37 5.08 5.85 2.10
C ARG A 37 4.73 4.99 3.31
N GLU A 38 5.72 4.38 3.93
CA GLU A 38 5.54 3.36 4.98
C GLU A 38 5.51 3.95 6.40
N HIS A 39 6.16 5.09 6.63
CA HIS A 39 6.28 5.67 7.96
C HIS A 39 5.69 7.08 8.04
N LYS A 40 5.18 7.44 9.22
CA LYS A 40 4.73 8.80 9.56
C LYS A 40 5.68 9.41 10.58
N LEU A 41 6.77 10.00 10.08
CA LEU A 41 7.82 10.61 10.90
C LEU A 41 7.65 12.14 10.97
N ARG A 42 8.18 12.76 12.04
CA ARG A 42 8.23 14.22 12.19
C ARG A 42 9.18 14.89 11.20
N SER A 43 10.27 14.23 10.84
CA SER A 43 11.27 14.71 9.89
C SER A 43 11.82 13.55 9.07
N TYR A 44 12.09 13.81 7.78
CA TYR A 44 12.61 12.83 6.81
C TYR A 44 14.02 13.17 6.35
N THR A 45 14.74 14.04 7.05
CA THR A 45 16.16 14.27 6.75
C THR A 45 16.96 13.01 7.04
N LEU A 46 18.01 12.74 6.25
CA LEU A 46 18.83 11.53 6.40
C LEU A 46 19.36 11.36 7.83
N ASN A 47 19.73 12.47 8.48
CA ASN A 47 20.17 12.47 9.88
C ASN A 47 19.06 12.00 10.84
N ALA A 48 17.84 12.54 10.70
CA ALA A 48 16.71 12.17 11.56
C ALA A 48 16.32 10.70 11.41
N VAL A 49 16.24 10.20 10.16
CA VAL A 49 15.88 8.80 9.91
C VAL A 49 16.99 7.83 10.34
N SER A 50 18.25 8.21 10.19
CA SER A 50 19.39 7.40 10.66
C SER A 50 19.43 7.36 12.19
N ALA A 51 19.19 8.48 12.87
CA ALA A 51 19.12 8.51 14.33
C ALA A 51 17.94 7.67 14.85
N HIS A 52 16.79 7.73 14.17
CA HIS A 52 15.60 6.99 14.55
C HIS A 52 15.74 5.47 14.38
N PHE A 53 16.22 5.01 13.22
CA PHE A 53 16.24 3.57 12.89
C PHE A 53 17.58 2.88 13.17
N LEU A 54 18.71 3.60 13.03
CA LEU A 54 20.05 3.03 13.19
C LEU A 54 20.70 3.42 14.53
N HIS A 55 20.14 4.40 15.25
CA HIS A 55 20.76 5.03 16.43
C HIS A 55 22.13 5.65 16.13
N GLU A 56 22.31 6.13 14.90
CA GLU A 56 23.54 6.77 14.44
C GLU A 56 23.27 8.19 13.97
N GLN A 57 24.21 9.09 14.24
CA GLN A 57 24.17 10.45 13.72
C GLN A 57 25.06 10.59 12.50
N LYS A 58 24.59 11.37 11.53
CA LYS A 58 25.38 11.81 10.39
C LYS A 58 26.46 12.79 10.88
N GLU A 59 27.65 12.75 10.27
CA GLU A 59 28.62 13.84 10.47
C GLU A 59 28.09 15.09 9.76
N ASP A 60 27.87 16.17 10.50
CA ASP A 60 27.36 17.40 9.92
C ASP A 60 28.50 18.20 9.27
N VAL A 61 28.40 18.42 7.96
CA VAL A 61 29.29 19.29 7.19
C VAL A 61 28.40 20.36 6.56
N PRO A 62 28.40 21.59 7.09
CA PRO A 62 27.60 22.68 6.56
C PRO A 62 27.92 22.92 5.08
N HIS A 63 26.89 23.24 4.29
CA HIS A 63 27.05 23.41 2.84
C HIS A 63 28.10 24.48 2.48
N GLY A 64 28.17 25.56 3.25
CA GLY A 64 29.08 26.68 2.99
C GLY A 64 30.57 26.33 3.05
N ILE A 65 30.97 25.30 3.80
CA ILE A 65 32.38 24.94 3.96
C ILE A 65 32.84 23.85 2.98
N ILE A 66 31.93 23.27 2.18
CA ILE A 66 32.26 22.17 1.26
C ILE A 66 33.29 22.63 0.22
N THR A 67 33.10 23.82 -0.35
CA THR A 67 33.99 24.40 -1.36
C THR A 67 35.39 24.65 -0.79
N ASP A 68 35.46 25.17 0.43
CA ASP A 68 36.72 25.44 1.13
C ASP A 68 37.45 24.15 1.47
N LEU A 69 36.73 23.12 1.95
CA LEU A 69 37.30 21.80 2.23
C LEU A 69 37.82 21.12 0.96
N GLN A 70 37.17 21.33 -0.19
CA GLN A 70 37.59 20.79 -1.48
C GLN A 70 38.87 21.48 -1.99
N ASN A 71 38.91 22.81 -1.92
CA ASN A 71 40.04 23.64 -2.37
C ASN A 71 41.21 23.69 -1.38
N GLY A 72 41.03 23.14 -0.18
CA GLY A 72 42.07 23.04 0.83
C GLY A 72 43.09 21.93 0.56
N THR A 73 43.45 21.20 1.61
CA THR A 73 44.54 20.22 1.61
C THR A 73 44.05 18.80 1.25
N PRO A 74 44.96 17.86 0.95
CA PRO A 74 44.59 16.44 0.82
C PRO A 74 43.84 15.90 2.05
N GLN A 75 44.15 16.41 3.25
CA GLN A 75 43.49 16.00 4.50
C GLN A 75 42.06 16.52 4.59
N THR A 76 41.77 17.74 4.15
CA THR A 76 40.39 18.26 4.12
C THR A 76 39.54 17.52 3.09
N ARG A 77 40.11 17.20 1.92
CA ARG A 77 39.46 16.34 0.92
C ARG A 77 39.21 14.93 1.44
N ARG A 78 40.12 14.35 2.24
CA ARG A 78 39.90 13.06 2.90
C ARG A 78 38.69 13.11 3.84
N ARG A 79 38.55 14.17 4.64
CA ARG A 79 37.36 14.35 5.51
C ARG A 79 36.07 14.43 4.69
N LEU A 80 36.06 15.20 3.59
CA LEU A 80 34.91 15.29 2.70
C LEU A 80 34.56 13.94 2.05
N ALA A 81 35.57 13.15 1.67
CA ALA A 81 35.37 11.80 1.13
C ALA A 81 34.75 10.85 2.16
N LEU A 82 35.18 10.90 3.43
CA LEU A 82 34.59 10.09 4.51
C LEU A 82 33.13 10.49 4.78
N TYR A 83 32.84 11.78 4.78
CA TYR A 83 31.47 12.31 4.87
C TYR A 83 30.58 11.76 3.74
N CYS A 84 31.05 11.85 2.49
CA CYS A 84 30.32 11.35 1.32
C CYS A 84 30.11 9.82 1.36
N LEU A 85 31.14 9.07 1.80
CA LEU A 85 31.05 7.62 1.96
C LEU A 85 29.99 7.25 3.00
N LYS A 86 29.97 7.94 4.14
CA LYS A 86 28.95 7.72 5.20
C LYS A 86 27.55 7.98 4.66
N ASP A 87 27.34 9.07 3.92
CA ASP A 87 26.06 9.39 3.29
C ASP A 87 25.61 8.32 2.27
N ALA A 88 26.53 7.69 1.55
CA ALA A 88 26.22 6.60 0.61
C ALA A 88 25.91 5.27 1.32
N VAL A 89 26.54 5.00 2.47
CA VAL A 89 26.38 3.75 3.22
C VAL A 89 25.09 3.75 4.05
N LEU A 90 24.66 4.90 4.58
CA LEU A 90 23.46 4.99 5.44
C LEU A 90 22.18 4.47 4.75
N PRO A 91 21.84 4.82 3.50
CA PRO A 91 20.69 4.26 2.79
C PRO A 91 20.76 2.74 2.62
N LEU A 92 21.95 2.18 2.35
CA LEU A 92 22.14 0.73 2.23
C LEU A 92 21.88 0.02 3.57
N ARG A 93 22.33 0.61 4.68
CA ARG A 93 22.07 0.08 6.03
C ARG A 93 20.60 0.20 6.41
N LEU A 94 19.94 1.30 6.06
CA LEU A 94 18.50 1.48 6.25
C LEU A 94 17.70 0.44 5.44
N LEU A 95 18.06 0.22 4.17
CA LEU A 95 17.44 -0.79 3.31
C LEU A 95 17.51 -2.18 3.96
N GLY A 96 18.68 -2.56 4.48
CA GLY A 96 18.88 -3.84 5.16
C GLY A 96 18.13 -3.94 6.48
N ARG A 97 18.22 -2.91 7.34
CA ARG A 97 17.59 -2.91 8.67
C ARG A 97 16.06 -2.91 8.61
N LEU A 98 15.49 -2.23 7.62
CA LEU A 98 14.04 -2.19 7.40
C LEU A 98 13.52 -3.32 6.50
N MET A 99 14.39 -4.24 6.08
CA MET A 99 14.06 -5.36 5.19
C MET A 99 13.28 -4.95 3.93
N VAL A 100 13.57 -3.75 3.40
CA VAL A 100 12.75 -3.11 2.35
C VAL A 100 12.68 -3.98 1.10
N LEU A 101 13.81 -4.52 0.67
CA LEU A 101 13.88 -5.34 -0.54
C LEU A 101 13.14 -6.67 -0.36
N VAL A 102 13.22 -7.27 0.83
CA VAL A 102 12.52 -8.53 1.15
C VAL A 102 11.00 -8.31 1.10
N GLY A 103 10.50 -7.29 1.81
CA GLY A 103 9.08 -6.95 1.80
C GLY A 103 8.56 -6.56 0.41
N ALA A 104 9.37 -5.84 -0.38
CA ALA A 104 9.01 -5.49 -1.74
C ALA A 104 8.93 -6.72 -2.67
N VAL A 105 9.88 -7.67 -2.56
CA VAL A 105 9.85 -8.91 -3.34
C VAL A 105 8.66 -9.79 -2.94
N GLU A 106 8.37 -9.91 -1.65
CA GLU A 106 7.22 -10.66 -1.14
C GLU A 106 5.91 -10.06 -1.65
N MET A 107 5.72 -8.75 -1.49
CA MET A 107 4.54 -8.04 -1.98
C MET A 107 4.36 -8.20 -3.49
N ALA A 108 5.45 -8.13 -4.27
CA ALA A 108 5.42 -8.33 -5.72
C ALA A 108 5.00 -9.77 -6.09
N ARG A 109 5.47 -10.77 -5.33
CA ARG A 109 5.10 -12.18 -5.53
C ARG A 109 3.64 -12.45 -5.21
N VAL A 110 3.14 -11.92 -4.08
CA VAL A 110 1.75 -12.10 -3.63
C VAL A 110 0.75 -11.41 -4.57
N THR A 111 1.05 -10.19 -5.00
CA THR A 111 0.13 -9.39 -5.83
C THR A 111 0.34 -9.60 -7.33
N GLY A 112 1.47 -10.19 -7.73
CA GLY A 112 1.80 -10.47 -9.12
C GLY A 112 2.08 -9.23 -9.97
N VAL A 113 2.49 -8.11 -9.35
CA VAL A 113 2.87 -6.87 -10.05
C VAL A 113 4.39 -6.70 -10.13
N PRO A 114 4.93 -5.98 -11.14
CA PRO A 114 6.35 -5.65 -11.20
C PRO A 114 6.84 -4.86 -9.98
N LEU A 115 8.10 -5.08 -9.58
CA LEU A 115 8.70 -4.41 -8.42
C LEU A 115 8.65 -2.88 -8.53
N SER A 116 8.83 -2.34 -9.75
CA SER A 116 8.74 -0.90 -10.02
C SER A 116 7.36 -0.31 -9.72
N TYR A 117 6.28 -1.09 -9.82
CA TYR A 117 4.92 -0.62 -9.56
C TYR A 117 4.67 -0.38 -8.07
N LEU A 118 5.39 -1.06 -7.18
CA LEU A 118 5.20 -0.87 -5.74
C LEU A 118 5.55 0.56 -5.29
N LEU A 119 6.53 1.19 -5.94
CA LEU A 119 6.94 2.57 -5.68
C LEU A 119 6.25 3.58 -6.59
N ALA A 120 5.91 3.22 -7.82
CA ALA A 120 5.37 4.14 -8.81
C ALA A 120 3.83 4.21 -8.84
N ARG A 121 3.13 3.16 -8.40
CA ARG A 121 1.67 3.04 -8.48
C ARG A 121 1.03 2.92 -7.09
N GLY A 122 -0.30 2.99 -7.07
CA GLY A 122 -1.12 2.82 -5.86
C GLY A 122 -1.61 1.38 -5.66
N GLN A 123 -2.60 1.20 -4.78
CA GLN A 123 -3.11 -0.14 -4.43
C GLN A 123 -3.97 -0.79 -5.54
N GLN A 124 -4.66 0.00 -6.36
CA GLN A 124 -5.60 -0.50 -7.37
C GLN A 124 -4.96 -1.50 -8.37
N VAL A 125 -3.73 -1.25 -8.81
CA VAL A 125 -3.05 -2.13 -9.79
C VAL A 125 -2.77 -3.53 -9.21
N LYS A 126 -2.61 -3.64 -7.89
CA LYS A 126 -2.36 -4.90 -7.20
C LYS A 126 -3.63 -5.75 -7.18
N VAL A 127 -4.74 -5.15 -6.76
CA VAL A 127 -6.06 -5.80 -6.72
C VAL A 127 -6.49 -6.22 -8.14
N LEU A 128 -6.29 -5.34 -9.13
CA LEU A 128 -6.60 -5.64 -10.52
C LEU A 128 -5.78 -6.82 -11.06
N SER A 129 -4.47 -6.87 -10.77
CA SER A 129 -3.62 -8.01 -11.14
C SER A 129 -4.13 -9.32 -10.55
N GLN A 130 -4.47 -9.33 -9.26
CA GLN A 130 -5.00 -10.52 -8.59
C GLN A 130 -6.36 -10.94 -9.16
N LEU A 131 -7.26 -9.99 -9.41
CA LEU A 131 -8.58 -10.25 -9.97
C LEU A 131 -8.49 -10.86 -11.37
N LEU A 132 -7.66 -10.29 -12.26
CA LEU A 132 -7.48 -10.80 -13.62
C LEU A 132 -6.89 -12.21 -13.64
N ARG A 133 -5.94 -12.51 -12.74
CA ARG A 133 -5.37 -13.86 -12.59
C ARG A 133 -6.40 -14.89 -12.14
N GLN A 134 -7.34 -14.51 -11.27
CA GLN A 134 -8.42 -15.41 -10.85
C GLN A 134 -9.52 -15.52 -11.90
N ALA A 135 -9.87 -14.43 -12.58
CA ALA A 135 -10.85 -14.41 -13.66
C ALA A 135 -10.45 -15.34 -14.82
N MET A 136 -9.16 -15.37 -15.18
CA MET A 136 -8.61 -16.27 -16.21
C MET A 136 -8.83 -17.76 -15.87
N LYS A 137 -8.81 -18.14 -14.58
CA LYS A 137 -9.01 -19.54 -14.17
C LYS A 137 -10.47 -19.99 -14.31
N GLU A 138 -11.41 -19.05 -14.33
CA GLU A 138 -12.85 -19.32 -14.45
C GLU A 138 -13.43 -18.88 -15.79
N ASP A 139 -12.58 -18.54 -16.77
CA ASP A 139 -12.97 -18.05 -18.09
C ASP A 139 -13.94 -16.84 -18.03
N LEU A 140 -13.63 -15.88 -17.15
CA LEU A 140 -14.42 -14.66 -16.95
C LEU A 140 -13.75 -13.45 -17.59
N LEU A 141 -14.57 -12.58 -18.18
CA LEU A 141 -14.14 -11.30 -18.72
C LEU A 141 -14.56 -10.15 -17.81
N MET A 142 -13.63 -9.21 -17.57
CA MET A 142 -13.90 -8.00 -16.78
C MET A 142 -14.48 -6.90 -17.70
N PRO A 143 -15.70 -6.41 -17.44
CA PRO A 143 -16.28 -5.31 -18.22
C PRO A 143 -15.60 -3.99 -17.89
N VAL A 144 -15.57 -3.08 -18.87
CA VAL A 144 -15.14 -1.69 -18.67
C VAL A 144 -16.36 -0.84 -18.39
N VAL A 145 -16.63 -0.59 -17.12
CA VAL A 145 -17.70 0.31 -16.68
C VAL A 145 -17.07 1.64 -16.26
N LYS A 146 -17.42 2.73 -16.96
CA LYS A 146 -17.06 4.08 -16.54
C LYS A 146 -18.19 4.62 -15.68
N SER A 147 -17.91 4.87 -14.41
CA SER A 147 -18.79 5.62 -13.52
C SER A 147 -18.19 7.01 -13.35
N GLU A 148 -18.96 8.04 -13.71
CA GLU A 148 -18.63 9.43 -13.41
C GLU A 148 -19.32 9.81 -12.11
N GLY A 149 -18.57 9.88 -11.01
CA GLY A 149 -19.08 10.33 -9.71
C GLY A 149 -20.12 9.39 -9.09
N GLY A 150 -19.78 8.78 -7.96
CA GLY A 150 -20.77 8.16 -7.08
C GLY A 150 -21.19 9.16 -5.99
N GLU A 151 -22.40 9.01 -5.48
CA GLU A 151 -22.76 9.59 -4.18
C GLU A 151 -21.94 8.90 -3.08
N ASP A 152 -21.62 9.64 -2.02
CA ASP A 152 -21.00 9.04 -0.84
C ASP A 152 -21.99 8.05 -0.21
N TYR A 153 -21.45 6.95 0.32
CA TYR A 153 -22.24 5.91 0.99
C TYR A 153 -22.05 5.99 2.51
N GLU A 154 -23.01 5.44 3.27
CA GLU A 154 -22.93 5.41 4.73
C GLU A 154 -21.76 4.55 5.20
N GLY A 155 -20.93 5.13 6.09
CA GLY A 155 -19.71 4.51 6.61
C GLY A 155 -19.92 3.70 7.89
N ALA A 156 -18.86 3.57 8.67
CA ALA A 156 -18.90 2.86 9.95
C ALA A 156 -19.63 3.68 11.03
N THR A 157 -20.32 2.99 11.93
CA THR A 157 -20.91 3.58 13.13
C THR A 157 -19.86 3.74 14.22
N VAL A 158 -19.84 4.91 14.88
CA VAL A 158 -19.03 5.16 16.08
C VAL A 158 -19.97 5.26 17.27
N ILE A 159 -19.73 4.44 18.29
CA ILE A 159 -20.51 4.48 19.53
C ILE A 159 -20.17 5.77 20.28
N GLU A 160 -21.19 6.45 20.81
CA GLU A 160 -21.00 7.66 21.61
C GLU A 160 -20.18 7.36 22.88
N PRO A 161 -19.02 8.02 23.07
CA PRO A 161 -18.15 7.73 24.19
C PRO A 161 -18.68 8.32 25.49
N LEU A 162 -18.63 7.53 26.56
CA LEU A 162 -18.79 8.04 27.92
C LEU A 162 -17.48 8.73 28.32
N LYS A 163 -17.49 10.06 28.35
CA LYS A 163 -16.30 10.86 28.65
C LYS A 163 -16.04 10.86 30.15
N GLY A 164 -14.81 10.56 30.54
CA GLY A 164 -14.41 10.58 31.94
C GLY A 164 -12.98 10.10 32.13
N TYR A 165 -12.50 10.26 33.35
CA TYR A 165 -11.30 9.56 33.83
C TYR A 165 -11.77 8.24 34.44
N TYR A 166 -11.17 7.14 34.01
CA TYR A 166 -11.48 5.81 34.51
C TYR A 166 -10.30 5.31 35.34
N ASP A 167 -10.54 5.09 36.63
CA ASP A 167 -9.59 4.49 37.57
C ASP A 167 -9.70 2.95 37.64
N THR A 168 -10.59 2.37 36.84
CA THR A 168 -10.84 0.93 36.74
C THR A 168 -10.37 0.38 35.38
N PRO A 169 -9.93 -0.89 35.32
CA PRO A 169 -9.50 -1.50 34.06
C PRO A 169 -10.63 -1.56 33.02
N ILE A 170 -10.33 -1.14 31.79
CA ILE A 170 -11.23 -1.24 30.63
C ILE A 170 -10.72 -2.35 29.71
N VAL A 171 -11.58 -3.32 29.41
CA VAL A 171 -11.28 -4.38 28.46
C VAL A 171 -11.67 -3.93 27.05
N THR A 172 -10.73 -3.99 26.13
CA THR A 172 -10.94 -3.71 24.71
C THR A 172 -11.08 -5.00 23.94
N LEU A 173 -12.15 -5.15 23.17
CA LEU A 173 -12.39 -6.28 22.27
C LEU A 173 -12.53 -5.77 20.85
N ASP A 174 -11.78 -6.37 19.92
CA ASP A 174 -11.79 -6.02 18.51
C ASP A 174 -11.93 -7.25 17.60
N PHE A 175 -12.39 -7.04 16.37
CA PHE A 175 -12.47 -8.09 15.36
C PHE A 175 -11.21 -8.07 14.50
N SER A 176 -10.53 -9.21 14.39
CA SER A 176 -9.41 -9.39 13.45
C SER A 176 -9.93 -9.36 12.01
N SER A 177 -9.42 -8.43 11.20
CA SER A 177 -9.71 -8.35 9.76
C SER A 177 -11.21 -8.27 9.43
N LEU A 178 -11.97 -7.40 10.13
CA LEU A 178 -13.42 -7.30 10.05
C LEU A 178 -14.00 -7.35 8.63
N TYR A 179 -13.62 -6.41 7.74
CA TYR A 179 -14.19 -6.35 6.39
C TYR A 179 -13.84 -7.55 5.50
N PRO A 180 -12.56 -7.99 5.41
CA PRO A 180 -12.24 -9.25 4.73
C PRO A 180 -13.06 -10.44 5.24
N SER A 181 -13.21 -10.57 6.56
CA SER A 181 -13.97 -11.65 7.18
C SER A 181 -15.46 -11.61 6.78
N ILE A 182 -16.08 -10.42 6.75
CA ILE A 182 -17.46 -10.25 6.27
C ILE A 182 -17.58 -10.68 4.80
N MET A 183 -16.65 -10.24 3.94
CA MET A 183 -16.67 -10.57 2.51
C MET A 183 -16.54 -12.07 2.26
N MET A 184 -15.66 -12.75 3.02
CA MET A 184 -15.47 -14.20 2.92
C MET A 184 -16.68 -14.97 3.46
N ALA A 185 -17.15 -14.64 4.67
CA ALA A 185 -18.24 -15.35 5.34
C ALA A 185 -19.57 -15.27 4.56
N HIS A 186 -19.83 -14.12 3.93
CA HIS A 186 -21.05 -13.89 3.16
C HIS A 186 -20.88 -14.01 1.64
N ASN A 187 -19.73 -14.53 1.17
CA ASN A 187 -19.43 -14.76 -0.24
C ASN A 187 -19.66 -13.52 -1.14
N LEU A 188 -19.27 -12.34 -0.65
CA LEU A 188 -19.49 -11.07 -1.34
C LEU A 188 -18.50 -10.88 -2.48
N CYS A 189 -18.99 -10.88 -3.72
CA CYS A 189 -18.17 -10.72 -4.91
C CYS A 189 -18.97 -10.15 -6.09
N TYR A 190 -18.27 -9.51 -7.03
CA TYR A 190 -18.84 -9.12 -8.33
C TYR A 190 -19.54 -10.29 -9.04
N THR A 191 -19.01 -11.51 -8.90
CA THR A 191 -19.50 -12.71 -9.60
C THR A 191 -20.65 -13.41 -8.90
N THR A 192 -21.01 -12.98 -7.69
CA THR A 192 -22.05 -13.59 -6.84
C THR A 192 -23.20 -12.62 -6.55
N LEU A 193 -23.08 -11.35 -6.93
CA LEU A 193 -24.16 -10.36 -6.88
C LEU A 193 -25.28 -10.73 -7.86
N LEU A 194 -26.52 -10.78 -7.37
CA LEU A 194 -27.71 -11.03 -8.17
C LEU A 194 -28.36 -9.71 -8.60
N PRO A 195 -28.81 -9.60 -9.87
CA PRO A 195 -29.65 -8.49 -10.28
C PRO A 195 -31.05 -8.58 -9.63
N PRO A 196 -31.84 -7.49 -9.65
CA PRO A 196 -33.24 -7.53 -9.24
C PRO A 196 -34.02 -8.62 -10.00
N GLY A 197 -34.76 -9.46 -9.28
CA GLY A 197 -35.45 -10.63 -9.86
C GLY A 197 -34.54 -11.81 -10.25
N GLY A 198 -33.25 -11.74 -9.90
CA GLY A 198 -32.26 -12.79 -10.14
C GLY A 198 -32.69 -14.17 -9.62
N PRO A 199 -33.20 -14.31 -8.39
CA PRO A 199 -33.60 -15.62 -7.86
C PRO A 199 -34.62 -16.35 -8.74
N GLN A 200 -35.66 -15.65 -9.21
CA GLN A 200 -36.67 -16.25 -10.10
C GLN A 200 -36.08 -16.58 -11.47
N ARG A 201 -35.26 -15.67 -12.03
CA ARG A 201 -34.64 -15.85 -13.35
C ARG A 201 -33.70 -17.06 -13.42
N PHE A 202 -32.98 -17.33 -12.34
CA PHE A 202 -32.03 -18.42 -12.25
C PHE A 202 -32.58 -19.67 -11.54
N GLY A 203 -33.86 -19.66 -11.15
CA GLY A 203 -34.50 -20.80 -10.46
C GLY A 203 -33.88 -21.13 -9.10
N LEU A 204 -33.38 -20.12 -8.38
CA LEU A 204 -32.71 -20.30 -7.10
C LEU A 204 -33.72 -20.49 -5.97
N GLY A 205 -33.46 -21.47 -5.11
CA GLY A 205 -34.24 -21.72 -3.90
C GLY A 205 -33.92 -20.71 -2.80
N PRO A 206 -34.73 -20.67 -1.71
CA PRO A 206 -34.52 -19.75 -0.59
C PRO A 206 -33.22 -19.99 0.19
N GLY A 207 -32.58 -21.15 0.05
CA GLY A 207 -31.28 -21.45 0.68
C GLY A 207 -30.07 -21.08 -0.19
N ASP A 208 -30.28 -20.72 -1.45
CA ASP A 208 -29.21 -20.54 -2.43
C ASP A 208 -28.65 -19.11 -2.45
N PHE A 209 -29.33 -18.16 -1.79
CA PHE A 209 -28.93 -16.77 -1.73
C PHE A 209 -29.17 -16.16 -0.35
N ILE A 210 -28.47 -15.07 -0.07
CA ILE A 210 -28.60 -14.26 1.14
C ILE A 210 -29.02 -12.83 0.75
N ARG A 211 -29.62 -12.12 1.70
CA ARG A 211 -29.97 -10.70 1.58
C ARG A 211 -29.14 -9.86 2.54
N THR A 212 -28.50 -8.81 2.04
CA THR A 212 -27.74 -7.86 2.87
C THR A 212 -28.70 -6.92 3.63
N PRO A 213 -28.21 -6.24 4.69
CA PRO A 213 -29.00 -5.22 5.38
C PRO A 213 -29.47 -4.07 4.47
N THR A 214 -28.68 -3.72 3.46
CA THR A 214 -29.00 -2.71 2.43
C THR A 214 -29.95 -3.23 1.35
N GLY A 215 -30.17 -4.54 1.27
CA GLY A 215 -31.23 -5.17 0.48
C GLY A 215 -30.77 -5.88 -0.78
N GLU A 216 -29.48 -5.84 -1.13
CA GLU A 216 -28.91 -6.59 -2.24
C GLU A 216 -28.91 -8.10 -1.97
N LEU A 217 -28.91 -8.88 -3.05
CA LEU A 217 -28.95 -10.33 -3.01
C LEU A 217 -27.63 -10.91 -3.51
N PHE A 218 -27.06 -11.85 -2.77
CA PHE A 218 -25.84 -12.55 -3.13
C PHE A 218 -26.06 -14.06 -3.08
N VAL A 219 -25.51 -14.76 -4.07
CA VAL A 219 -25.54 -16.24 -4.11
C VAL A 219 -24.61 -16.82 -3.04
N THR A 220 -25.03 -17.91 -2.39
CA THR A 220 -24.22 -18.64 -1.42
C THR A 220 -23.07 -19.40 -2.08
N ALA A 221 -22.05 -19.74 -1.28
CA ALA A 221 -20.88 -20.47 -1.76
C ALA A 221 -21.21 -21.88 -2.30
N GLY A 222 -22.35 -22.46 -1.91
CA GLY A 222 -22.80 -23.78 -2.39
C GLY A 222 -23.15 -23.80 -3.88
N VAL A 223 -23.63 -22.67 -4.42
CA VAL A 223 -23.95 -22.54 -5.85
C VAL A 223 -22.75 -21.97 -6.61
N ARG A 224 -22.16 -20.87 -6.12
CA ARG A 224 -20.96 -20.28 -6.74
C ARG A 224 -20.08 -19.64 -5.69
N ARG A 225 -18.80 -20.03 -5.68
CA ARG A 225 -17.78 -19.37 -4.87
C ARG A 225 -17.23 -18.13 -5.58
N GLY A 226 -17.29 -16.97 -4.93
CA GLY A 226 -16.82 -15.70 -5.48
C GLY A 226 -15.31 -15.62 -5.67
N LEU A 227 -14.86 -14.75 -6.57
CA LEU A 227 -13.42 -14.50 -6.81
C LEU A 227 -12.75 -13.73 -5.66
N LEU A 228 -13.43 -12.71 -5.11
CA LEU A 228 -12.87 -11.87 -4.04
C LEU A 228 -12.59 -12.67 -2.75
N PRO A 229 -13.50 -13.53 -2.26
CA PRO A 229 -13.19 -14.42 -1.13
C PRO A 229 -11.90 -15.23 -1.34
N ARG A 230 -11.69 -15.79 -2.53
CA ARG A 230 -10.46 -16.55 -2.83
C ARG A 230 -9.19 -15.71 -2.85
N ILE A 231 -9.29 -14.43 -3.21
CA ILE A 231 -8.15 -13.50 -3.16
C ILE A 231 -7.83 -13.11 -1.72
N LEU A 232 -8.84 -13.05 -0.85
CA LEU A 232 -8.67 -12.68 0.57
C LEU A 232 -8.21 -13.85 1.45
N GLU A 233 -8.49 -15.09 1.05
CA GLU A 233 -8.01 -16.30 1.73
C GLU A 233 -6.56 -16.67 1.40
N GLY A 234 -6.08 -16.27 0.21
CA GLY A 234 -4.77 -16.64 -0.33
C GLY A 234 -3.66 -15.65 0.03
#